data_AF-A0A5C4T8D3-F1
#
_entry.id   AF-A0A5C4T8D3-F1
#
_cell.length_a   1.000
_cell.length_b   1.000
_cell.length_c   1.000
_cell.angle_alpha   90.00
_cell.angle_beta   90.00
_cell.angle_gamma   90.00
#
_symmetry.space_group_name_H-M   'P 1'
#
loop_
_entity.id
_entity.type
_entity.pdbx_description
1 polymer ?
#
loop_
_entity_poly.entity_id
_entity_poly.type
_entity_poly.pdbx_seq_one_letter_code
_entity_poly.pdbx_strand_id
1 'polypeptide(L)'
;MNSISEITKRDIFDLFKYGMDIPDLWEMRKVQYNYFGRLEEIEFLQRLYDIKGMPSLDTRYHNAEEDIWQHTVNNDDYPFCWVFEDERFQLKNGSDEKYLKFICEIFHPTVRDEKGYWKEFLVGVNKLLQNDGYEIYPAEKISNRDVYSWRFFDSLENKLFIPFSQRNQKPIKEKRMSLSIKLSARNQIYQFLEKHNEVFQKTDETGWNYNVKTSEEVFNNIRQFYIPKCYNSQREYVETDNLKDFVCHNSPYCVIDAIEFFEKYNQNTDFEAQVNAILRLNDIALKLNNGKIESTFNSQIKTNTLVPIQEAGLKELLQEAAIYYDEGNLKIAVEKLWDAFERLKTYYSPTLDKKKSTSRIINHMSGQKAHFQELFEKEFLELTQIGNNFRIRHHETTKTDIEDHRHYDYFYKRCLSLISVSIQYLDYNGVS
;
A
#
# COMPACT_ATOMS: atom_id res chain seq x y z
N MET A 1 -2.19 -8.66 -17.15
CA MET A 1 -1.94 -7.42 -17.92
C MET A 1 -0.48 -7.03 -17.65
N ASN A 2 0.18 -6.42 -18.65
CA ASN A 2 1.59 -6.02 -18.59
C ASN A 2 1.65 -4.48 -18.72
N SER A 3 1.38 -3.79 -17.63
CA SER A 3 1.41 -2.35 -17.50
C SER A 3 2.84 -1.83 -17.23
N ILE A 4 3.72 -2.65 -16.63
CA ILE A 4 5.14 -2.32 -16.49
C ILE A 4 5.83 -2.48 -17.84
N SER A 5 6.40 -1.38 -18.33
CA SER A 5 7.06 -1.34 -19.62
C SER A 5 8.37 -2.14 -19.62
N GLU A 6 8.73 -2.68 -20.78
CA GLU A 6 10.03 -3.34 -20.99
C GLU A 6 11.21 -2.38 -20.72
N ILE A 7 11.01 -1.07 -20.91
CA ILE A 7 12.00 -0.03 -20.59
C ILE A 7 12.24 0.00 -19.08
N THR A 8 11.17 0.11 -18.27
CA THR A 8 11.28 0.10 -16.81
C THR A 8 11.92 -1.19 -16.28
N LYS A 9 11.55 -2.36 -16.82
CA LYS A 9 12.19 -3.63 -16.44
C LYS A 9 13.69 -3.63 -16.73
N ARG A 10 14.09 -3.14 -17.91
CA ARG A 10 15.50 -3.03 -18.30
C ARG A 10 16.26 -2.05 -17.42
N ASP A 11 15.69 -0.89 -17.12
CA ASP A 11 16.34 0.12 -16.30
C ASP A 11 16.51 -0.34 -14.85
N ILE A 12 15.55 -1.11 -14.31
CA ILE A 12 15.68 -1.76 -12.99
C ILE A 12 16.75 -2.86 -13.02
N PHE A 13 16.80 -3.68 -14.09
CA PHE A 13 17.86 -4.65 -14.28
C PHE A 13 19.24 -3.98 -14.32
N ASP A 14 19.38 -2.91 -15.09
CA ASP A 14 20.63 -2.13 -15.19
C ASP A 14 21.01 -1.52 -13.84
N LEU A 15 20.03 -1.06 -13.05
CA LEU A 15 20.25 -0.58 -11.69
C LEU A 15 20.88 -1.66 -10.81
N PHE A 16 20.36 -2.88 -10.79
CA PHE A 16 20.95 -3.97 -10.00
C PHE A 16 22.28 -4.46 -10.57
N LYS A 17 22.39 -4.61 -11.88
CA LYS A 17 23.59 -5.14 -12.56
C LYS A 17 24.77 -4.20 -12.46
N TYR A 18 24.56 -2.93 -12.77
CA TYR A 18 25.63 -1.94 -12.79
C TYR A 18 25.74 -1.18 -11.48
N GLY A 19 24.69 -1.11 -10.66
CA GLY A 19 24.68 -0.31 -9.44
C GLY A 19 24.36 1.17 -9.70
N MET A 20 24.50 1.99 -8.67
CA MET A 20 24.24 3.43 -8.74
C MET A 20 25.37 4.24 -8.11
N ASP A 21 25.51 5.49 -8.54
CA ASP A 21 26.48 6.42 -7.97
C ASP A 21 25.86 7.20 -6.81
N ILE A 22 26.51 7.18 -5.65
CA ILE A 22 26.11 7.94 -4.47
C ILE A 22 27.19 8.99 -4.11
N PRO A 23 26.81 10.19 -3.65
CA PRO A 23 27.77 11.18 -3.16
C PRO A 23 28.51 10.68 -1.92
N ASP A 24 29.84 10.74 -1.92
CA ASP A 24 30.72 10.42 -0.81
C ASP A 24 31.73 11.56 -0.60
N LEU A 25 31.36 12.50 0.30
CA LEU A 25 32.09 13.72 0.74
C LEU A 25 32.59 14.66 -0.37
N TRP A 26 33.38 14.17 -1.31
CA TRP A 26 34.01 14.92 -2.41
C TRP A 26 33.97 14.19 -3.75
N GLU A 27 33.49 12.94 -3.81
CA GLU A 27 33.47 12.11 -5.02
C GLU A 27 32.14 11.34 -5.16
N MET A 28 31.88 10.81 -6.35
CA MET A 28 30.78 9.87 -6.56
C MET A 28 31.30 8.45 -6.38
N ARG A 29 30.74 7.71 -5.44
CA ARG A 29 31.06 6.30 -5.22
C ARG A 29 30.02 5.43 -5.87
N LYS A 30 30.47 4.52 -6.72
CA LYS A 30 29.62 3.47 -7.30
C LYS A 30 29.33 2.41 -6.24
N VAL A 31 28.05 2.17 -5.97
CA VAL A 31 27.57 1.15 -5.04
C VAL A 31 26.73 0.11 -5.76
N GLN A 32 26.88 -1.13 -5.33
CA GLN A 32 26.12 -2.26 -5.84
C GLN A 32 25.30 -2.87 -4.69
N TYR A 33 24.18 -3.47 -5.05
CA TYR A 33 23.31 -4.16 -4.12
C TYR A 33 22.82 -5.45 -4.78
N ASN A 34 23.11 -6.58 -4.15
CA ASN A 34 22.70 -7.88 -4.65
C ASN A 34 21.18 -8.02 -4.51
N TYR A 35 20.52 -8.50 -5.56
CA TYR A 35 19.07 -8.71 -5.52
C TYR A 35 18.66 -9.79 -4.49
N PHE A 36 19.55 -10.72 -4.17
CA PHE A 36 19.38 -11.72 -3.10
C PHE A 36 19.81 -11.20 -1.71
N GLY A 37 20.23 -9.94 -1.61
CA GLY A 37 20.61 -9.29 -0.36
C GLY A 37 21.72 -10.04 0.39
N ARG A 38 21.41 -10.49 1.61
CA ARG A 38 22.33 -11.21 2.51
C ARG A 38 22.20 -12.74 2.45
N LEU A 39 21.26 -13.26 1.66
CA LEU A 39 21.09 -14.70 1.48
C LEU A 39 22.01 -15.21 0.37
N GLU A 40 22.12 -16.53 0.24
CA GLU A 40 22.66 -17.12 -0.97
C GLU A 40 21.62 -17.07 -2.11
N GLU A 41 22.08 -17.01 -3.36
CA GLU A 41 21.20 -16.82 -4.54
C GLU A 41 20.12 -17.91 -4.64
N ILE A 42 20.49 -19.17 -4.38
CA ILE A 42 19.56 -20.30 -4.35
C ILE A 42 18.53 -20.19 -3.23
N GLU A 43 18.98 -19.81 -2.02
CA GLU A 43 18.08 -19.64 -0.87
C GLU A 43 17.05 -18.53 -1.16
N PHE A 44 17.46 -17.46 -1.81
CA PHE A 44 16.55 -16.40 -2.25
C PHE A 44 15.52 -16.93 -3.27
N LEU A 45 15.96 -17.67 -4.29
CA LEU A 45 15.05 -18.20 -5.31
C LEU A 45 14.04 -19.20 -4.75
N GLN A 46 14.43 -20.05 -3.80
CA GLN A 46 13.54 -21.00 -3.11
C GLN A 46 12.41 -20.32 -2.34
N ARG A 47 12.55 -19.04 -1.99
CA ARG A 47 11.47 -18.27 -1.32
C ARG A 47 10.34 -17.89 -2.29
N LEU A 48 10.63 -17.87 -3.59
CA LEU A 48 9.70 -17.42 -4.63
C LEU A 48 9.22 -18.56 -5.54
N TYR A 49 10.06 -19.57 -5.76
CA TYR A 49 9.88 -20.57 -6.79
C TYR A 49 10.17 -21.98 -6.25
N ASP A 50 9.39 -22.97 -6.71
CA ASP A 50 9.71 -24.38 -6.52
C ASP A 50 10.76 -24.82 -7.55
N ILE A 51 12.02 -24.39 -7.35
CA ILE A 51 13.13 -24.69 -8.27
C ILE A 51 13.48 -26.19 -8.32
N LYS A 52 13.02 -26.99 -7.37
CA LYS A 52 13.14 -28.46 -7.40
C LYS A 52 12.14 -29.10 -8.36
N GLY A 53 10.93 -28.53 -8.43
CA GLY A 53 9.89 -28.95 -9.38
C GLY A 53 10.06 -28.38 -10.79
N MET A 54 10.92 -27.37 -10.98
CA MET A 54 11.15 -26.73 -12.27
C MET A 54 12.14 -27.50 -13.15
N PRO A 55 11.94 -27.55 -14.47
CA PRO A 55 12.87 -28.20 -15.39
C PRO A 55 14.18 -27.43 -15.49
N SER A 56 15.28 -28.18 -15.63
CA SER A 56 16.59 -27.63 -15.97
C SER A 56 16.61 -27.08 -17.41
N LEU A 57 17.39 -26.01 -17.67
CA LEU A 57 17.71 -25.59 -19.03
C LEU A 57 18.93 -26.32 -19.59
N ASP A 58 19.76 -26.88 -18.70
CA ASP A 58 20.83 -27.80 -19.05
C ASP A 58 20.39 -29.25 -18.82
N THR A 59 20.20 -29.97 -19.93
CA THR A 59 19.78 -31.38 -19.94
C THR A 59 20.67 -32.34 -19.14
N ARG A 60 21.87 -31.91 -18.69
CA ARG A 60 22.76 -32.69 -17.81
C ARG A 60 22.24 -32.80 -16.37
N TYR A 61 21.36 -31.89 -15.94
CA TYR A 61 20.82 -31.84 -14.57
C TYR A 61 19.32 -32.15 -14.54
N HIS A 62 18.86 -32.68 -13.41
CA HIS A 62 17.50 -33.20 -13.29
C HIS A 62 16.45 -32.09 -13.12
N ASN A 63 16.82 -31.00 -12.45
CA ASN A 63 15.93 -29.88 -12.12
C ASN A 63 16.69 -28.55 -12.16
N ALA A 64 15.95 -27.45 -12.06
CA ALA A 64 16.52 -26.11 -12.10
C ALA A 64 17.45 -25.82 -10.92
N GLU A 65 17.22 -26.40 -9.74
CA GLU A 65 18.11 -26.21 -8.56
C GLU A 65 19.52 -26.76 -8.81
N GLU A 66 19.64 -28.00 -9.30
CA GLU A 66 20.94 -28.63 -9.62
C GLU A 66 21.69 -27.86 -10.71
N ASP A 67 20.96 -27.44 -11.75
CA ASP A 67 21.45 -26.61 -12.87
C ASP A 67 22.01 -25.28 -12.36
N ILE A 68 21.19 -24.53 -11.62
CA ILE A 68 21.57 -23.23 -11.07
C ILE A 68 22.76 -23.40 -10.13
N TRP A 69 22.71 -24.35 -9.19
CA TRP A 69 23.82 -24.57 -8.26
C TRP A 69 25.13 -24.88 -8.97
N GLN A 70 25.09 -25.74 -9.99
CA GLN A 70 26.30 -26.06 -10.72
C GLN A 70 26.89 -24.80 -11.37
N HIS A 71 26.06 -23.97 -11.97
CA HIS A 71 26.52 -22.82 -12.75
C HIS A 71 26.88 -21.59 -11.90
N THR A 72 26.16 -21.34 -10.80
CA THR A 72 26.36 -20.17 -9.94
C THR A 72 27.30 -20.43 -8.76
N VAL A 73 27.47 -21.69 -8.33
CA VAL A 73 28.32 -22.03 -7.17
C VAL A 73 29.53 -22.85 -7.56
N ASN A 74 29.37 -23.91 -8.38
CA ASN A 74 30.48 -24.82 -8.69
C ASN A 74 31.38 -24.29 -9.84
N ASN A 75 30.77 -23.72 -10.88
CA ASN A 75 31.48 -23.22 -12.05
C ASN A 75 31.72 -21.70 -12.03
N ASP A 76 30.80 -20.93 -11.43
CA ASP A 76 30.77 -19.46 -11.48
C ASP A 76 30.82 -18.91 -12.93
N ASP A 77 30.01 -19.50 -13.82
CA ASP A 77 29.97 -19.19 -15.25
C ASP A 77 28.70 -18.47 -15.70
N TYR A 78 27.76 -18.22 -14.79
CA TYR A 78 26.59 -17.38 -15.04
C TYR A 78 26.92 -15.89 -14.82
N PRO A 79 26.41 -15.00 -15.69
CA PRO A 79 26.63 -13.57 -15.51
C PRO A 79 25.89 -13.05 -14.27
N PHE A 80 26.43 -12.02 -13.62
CA PHE A 80 25.73 -11.35 -12.53
C PHE A 80 24.35 -10.83 -12.98
N CYS A 81 23.33 -11.03 -12.14
CA CYS A 81 21.92 -10.76 -12.42
C CYS A 81 21.31 -11.61 -13.56
N TRP A 82 21.86 -12.78 -13.91
CA TRP A 82 21.33 -13.70 -14.92
C TRP A 82 19.83 -14.00 -14.76
N VAL A 83 19.34 -14.08 -13.52
CA VAL A 83 17.93 -14.40 -13.19
C VAL A 83 16.92 -13.48 -13.89
N PHE A 84 17.27 -12.21 -14.12
CA PHE A 84 16.40 -11.24 -14.77
C PHE A 84 16.14 -11.56 -16.24
N GLU A 85 17.05 -12.30 -16.87
CA GLU A 85 16.99 -12.68 -18.28
C GLU A 85 16.63 -14.16 -18.48
N ASP A 86 16.60 -14.96 -17.41
CA ASP A 86 16.26 -16.37 -17.49
C ASP A 86 14.73 -16.58 -17.61
N GLU A 87 14.33 -17.25 -18.69
CA GLU A 87 12.93 -17.51 -19.04
C GLU A 87 12.18 -18.34 -17.99
N ARG A 88 12.87 -19.13 -17.15
CA ARG A 88 12.26 -19.92 -16.08
C ARG A 88 11.53 -19.05 -15.06
N PHE A 89 12.05 -17.86 -14.78
CA PHE A 89 11.49 -16.94 -13.77
C PHE A 89 10.52 -15.92 -14.36
N GLN A 90 10.52 -15.76 -15.69
CA GLN A 90 9.59 -14.90 -16.40
C GLN A 90 9.61 -13.44 -15.93
N LEU A 91 10.78 -12.92 -15.52
CA LEU A 91 10.93 -11.53 -15.09
C LEU A 91 10.90 -10.57 -16.29
N LYS A 92 11.43 -11.00 -17.43
CA LYS A 92 11.39 -10.25 -18.69
C LYS A 92 10.02 -10.35 -19.36
N ASN A 93 9.61 -11.56 -19.77
CA ASN A 93 8.42 -11.78 -20.60
C ASN A 93 7.15 -12.19 -19.84
N GLY A 94 7.20 -12.27 -18.51
CA GLY A 94 6.05 -12.68 -17.69
C GLY A 94 5.11 -11.54 -17.33
N SER A 95 4.17 -11.86 -16.45
CA SER A 95 3.21 -10.91 -15.88
C SER A 95 3.86 -9.96 -14.87
N ASP A 96 3.36 -8.72 -14.81
CA ASP A 96 3.73 -7.74 -13.78
C ASP A 96 3.66 -8.29 -12.35
N GLU A 97 2.72 -9.20 -12.07
CA GLU A 97 2.58 -9.88 -10.78
C GLU A 97 3.88 -10.57 -10.35
N LYS A 98 4.45 -11.39 -11.23
CA LYS A 98 5.69 -12.14 -10.98
C LYS A 98 6.85 -11.19 -10.79
N TYR A 99 6.90 -10.16 -11.62
CA TYR A 99 7.93 -9.12 -11.54
C TYR A 99 7.87 -8.36 -10.22
N LEU A 100 6.71 -7.79 -9.85
CA LEU A 100 6.53 -7.02 -8.62
C LEU A 100 6.73 -7.90 -7.37
N LYS A 101 6.30 -9.17 -7.40
CA LYS A 101 6.55 -10.13 -6.32
C LYS A 101 8.05 -10.35 -6.11
N PHE A 102 8.79 -10.55 -7.19
CA PHE A 102 10.25 -10.68 -7.15
C PHE A 102 10.91 -9.42 -6.57
N ILE A 103 10.53 -8.23 -7.06
CA ILE A 103 11.05 -6.95 -6.56
C ILE A 103 10.73 -6.73 -5.07
N CYS A 104 9.51 -7.05 -4.61
CA CYS A 104 9.17 -6.95 -3.18
C CYS A 104 10.07 -7.86 -2.31
N GLU A 105 10.37 -9.06 -2.79
CA GLU A 105 11.17 -10.03 -2.05
C GLU A 105 12.63 -9.59 -1.86
N ILE A 106 13.21 -8.88 -2.85
CA ILE A 106 14.56 -8.26 -2.74
C ILE A 106 14.66 -7.39 -1.47
N PHE A 107 13.57 -6.69 -1.13
CA PHE A 107 13.50 -5.76 0.01
C PHE A 107 12.84 -6.36 1.26
N HIS A 108 12.53 -7.66 1.25
CA HIS A 108 11.97 -8.34 2.41
C HIS A 108 12.99 -8.34 3.57
N PRO A 109 12.60 -8.09 4.84
CA PRO A 109 13.52 -7.93 5.97
C PRO A 109 14.38 -9.17 6.29
N THR A 110 14.02 -10.35 5.77
CA THR A 110 14.86 -11.56 5.86
C THR A 110 15.94 -11.62 4.78
N VAL A 111 15.70 -10.99 3.63
CA VAL A 111 16.56 -10.97 2.44
C VAL A 111 17.53 -9.79 2.48
N ARG A 112 17.01 -8.58 2.71
CA ARG A 112 17.84 -7.36 2.62
C ARG A 112 18.95 -7.30 3.66
N ASP A 113 20.08 -6.72 3.29
CA ASP A 113 21.15 -6.38 4.22
C ASP A 113 20.91 -4.99 4.81
N GLU A 114 20.54 -4.92 6.08
CA GLU A 114 20.29 -3.66 6.81
C GLU A 114 21.51 -2.73 6.89
N LYS A 115 22.73 -3.24 6.66
CA LYS A 115 23.96 -2.44 6.60
C LYS A 115 24.32 -1.98 5.18
N GLY A 116 23.64 -2.51 4.18
CA GLY A 116 23.86 -2.20 2.77
C GLY A 116 23.00 -1.03 2.27
N TYR A 117 23.09 -0.78 0.96
CA TYR A 117 22.42 0.33 0.27
C TYR A 117 20.99 0.00 -0.17
N TRP A 118 20.28 -0.85 0.58
CA TRP A 118 18.98 -1.35 0.17
C TRP A 118 17.92 -0.24 0.05
N LYS A 119 18.04 0.81 0.87
CA LYS A 119 17.09 1.95 0.86
C LYS A 119 17.26 2.78 -0.40
N GLU A 120 18.50 3.05 -0.80
CA GLU A 120 18.86 3.78 -2.01
C GLU A 120 18.37 3.03 -3.25
N PHE A 121 18.56 1.71 -3.28
CA PHE A 121 18.05 0.87 -4.36
C PHE A 121 16.52 0.81 -4.38
N LEU A 122 15.86 0.71 -3.23
CA LEU A 122 14.40 0.78 -3.15
C LEU A 122 13.87 2.11 -3.70
N VAL A 123 14.51 3.23 -3.36
CA VAL A 123 14.17 4.56 -3.90
C VAL A 123 14.39 4.60 -5.41
N GLY A 124 15.51 4.07 -5.91
CA GLY A 124 15.80 3.99 -7.34
C GLY A 124 14.78 3.15 -8.11
N VAL A 125 14.43 1.97 -7.59
CA VAL A 125 13.41 1.09 -8.17
C VAL A 125 12.04 1.77 -8.18
N ASN A 126 11.64 2.41 -7.07
CA ASN A 126 10.38 3.13 -7.01
C ASN A 126 10.31 4.28 -8.02
N LYS A 127 11.39 5.05 -8.19
CA LYS A 127 11.45 6.13 -9.18
C LYS A 127 11.18 5.63 -10.61
N LEU A 128 11.60 4.41 -10.92
CA LEU A 128 11.37 3.78 -12.22
C LEU A 128 9.92 3.24 -12.32
N LEU A 129 9.46 2.47 -11.33
CA LEU A 129 8.11 1.89 -11.29
C LEU A 129 6.99 2.95 -11.33
N GLN A 130 7.22 4.11 -10.71
CA GLN A 130 6.25 5.21 -10.66
C GLN A 130 5.91 5.76 -12.04
N ASN A 131 6.82 5.65 -13.01
CA ASN A 131 6.55 6.06 -14.40
C ASN A 131 5.49 5.16 -15.06
N ASP A 132 5.39 3.91 -14.60
CA ASP A 132 4.40 2.94 -15.05
C ASP A 132 3.24 2.78 -14.06
N GLY A 133 3.09 3.72 -13.13
CA GLY A 133 1.94 3.78 -12.22
C GLY A 133 1.98 2.79 -11.06
N TYR A 134 3.15 2.26 -10.68
CA TYR A 134 3.31 1.40 -9.52
C TYR A 134 4.29 1.97 -8.49
N GLU A 135 4.12 1.58 -7.23
CA GLU A 135 5.13 1.77 -6.19
C GLU A 135 5.21 0.58 -5.24
N ILE A 136 6.41 0.36 -4.71
CA ILE A 136 6.73 -0.52 -3.61
C ILE A 136 6.62 0.28 -2.31
N TYR A 137 5.69 -0.08 -1.43
CA TYR A 137 5.36 0.66 -0.21
C TYR A 137 5.45 -0.24 1.03
N PRO A 138 5.76 0.31 2.20
CA PRO A 138 5.76 -0.46 3.45
C PRO A 138 4.32 -0.85 3.80
N ALA A 139 4.03 -2.15 3.76
CA ALA A 139 2.68 -2.68 3.91
C ALA A 139 2.46 -3.30 5.31
N GLU A 140 3.50 -3.91 5.88
CA GLU A 140 3.44 -4.55 7.20
C GLU A 140 4.76 -4.37 7.96
N LYS A 141 4.79 -4.78 9.23
CA LYS A 141 6.02 -4.84 10.03
C LYS A 141 6.21 -6.21 10.64
N ILE A 142 7.40 -6.77 10.47
CA ILE A 142 7.87 -7.97 11.19
C ILE A 142 9.05 -7.54 12.07
N SER A 143 8.93 -7.74 13.39
CA SER A 143 9.98 -7.31 14.35
C SER A 143 10.38 -5.84 14.18
N ASN A 144 9.39 -4.96 14.00
CA ASN A 144 9.56 -3.52 13.74
C ASN A 144 10.34 -3.17 12.45
N ARG A 145 10.41 -4.10 11.48
CA ARG A 145 11.00 -3.86 10.17
C ARG A 145 9.93 -3.93 9.10
N ASP A 146 9.97 -2.98 8.17
CA ASP A 146 8.99 -2.89 7.10
C ASP A 146 9.09 -4.09 6.14
N VAL A 147 7.95 -4.71 5.89
CA VAL A 147 7.71 -5.65 4.81
C VAL A 147 7.01 -4.90 3.70
N TYR A 148 7.62 -4.92 2.51
CA TYR A 148 7.16 -4.16 1.37
C TYR A 148 6.19 -4.96 0.51
N SER A 149 5.19 -4.27 -0.03
CA SER A 149 4.29 -4.78 -1.08
C SER A 149 4.16 -3.74 -2.18
N TRP A 150 3.46 -4.06 -3.26
CA TRP A 150 3.19 -3.14 -4.36
C TRP A 150 1.76 -2.60 -4.35
N ARG A 151 1.58 -1.38 -4.85
CA ARG A 151 0.27 -0.76 -5.14
C ARG A 151 0.34 0.18 -6.34
N PHE A 152 -0.81 0.61 -6.83
CA PHE A 152 -0.86 1.72 -7.78
C PHE A 152 -0.29 3.00 -7.18
N PHE A 153 0.56 3.66 -7.96
CA PHE A 153 1.10 4.97 -7.65
C PHE A 153 0.17 6.05 -8.21
N ASP A 154 -0.55 6.72 -7.33
CA ASP A 154 -1.30 7.92 -7.70
C ASP A 154 -0.34 9.13 -7.76
N SER A 155 0.03 9.50 -8.99
CA SER A 155 0.95 10.62 -9.24
C SER A 155 0.43 11.99 -8.80
N LEU A 156 -0.89 12.17 -8.63
CA LEU A 156 -1.49 13.43 -8.19
C LEU A 156 -1.59 13.51 -6.66
N GLU A 157 -2.06 12.44 -6.02
CA GLU A 157 -2.09 12.37 -4.54
C GLU A 157 -0.70 12.32 -3.90
N ASN A 158 0.29 11.70 -4.55
CA ASN A 158 1.64 11.58 -3.98
C ASN A 158 2.53 12.80 -4.31
N LYS A 159 2.28 13.53 -5.41
CA LYS A 159 3.01 14.80 -5.68
C LYS A 159 2.47 15.98 -4.88
N LEU A 160 1.15 16.06 -4.68
CA LEU A 160 0.52 16.99 -3.76
C LEU A 160 -0.06 16.20 -2.61
N PHE A 161 0.69 16.08 -1.51
CA PHE A 161 0.12 15.60 -0.26
C PHE A 161 -1.14 16.43 0.08
N ILE A 162 -2.32 15.82 -0.01
CA ILE A 162 -3.59 16.47 0.33
C ILE A 162 -3.91 16.14 1.80
N PRO A 163 -4.06 17.12 2.71
CA PRO A 163 -4.31 16.85 4.13
C PRO A 163 -5.74 16.35 4.40
N PHE A 164 -5.95 15.68 5.54
CA PHE A 164 -7.17 14.98 5.92
C PHE A 164 -8.45 15.79 5.70
N SER A 165 -8.47 17.06 6.11
CA SER A 165 -9.64 17.94 5.96
C SER A 165 -10.03 18.20 4.51
N GLN A 166 -9.05 18.20 3.61
CA GLN A 166 -9.26 18.40 2.18
C GLN A 166 -9.66 17.11 1.48
N ARG A 167 -9.02 15.97 1.83
CA ARG A 167 -9.44 14.65 1.33
C ARG A 167 -10.89 14.35 1.68
N ASN A 168 -11.30 14.72 2.90
CA ASN A 168 -12.65 14.49 3.41
C ASN A 168 -13.58 15.71 3.28
N GLN A 169 -13.27 16.68 2.41
CA GLN A 169 -14.01 17.95 2.36
C GLN A 169 -15.50 17.76 2.09
N LYS A 170 -15.85 16.88 1.14
CA LYS A 170 -17.24 16.57 0.77
C LYS A 170 -18.02 15.90 1.92
N PRO A 171 -17.56 14.77 2.50
CA PRO A 171 -18.28 14.14 3.62
C PRO A 171 -18.33 15.02 4.88
N ILE A 172 -17.35 15.90 5.11
CA ILE A 172 -17.38 16.88 6.21
C ILE A 172 -18.47 17.94 5.98
N LYS A 173 -18.51 18.55 4.79
CA LYS A 173 -19.53 19.56 4.43
C LYS A 173 -20.95 19.01 4.51
N GLU A 174 -21.13 17.76 4.07
CA GLU A 174 -22.41 17.05 4.08
C GLU A 174 -22.76 16.42 5.45
N LYS A 175 -21.93 16.63 6.49
CA LYS A 175 -22.10 16.08 7.85
C LYS A 175 -22.21 14.55 7.91
N ARG A 176 -21.67 13.85 6.91
CA ARG A 176 -21.57 12.38 6.88
C ARG A 176 -20.39 11.86 7.69
N MET A 177 -19.38 12.72 7.87
CA MET A 177 -18.26 12.48 8.77
C MET A 177 -18.37 13.45 9.95
N SER A 178 -18.35 12.90 11.16
CA SER A 178 -18.29 13.68 12.40
C SER A 178 -17.09 13.27 13.22
N LEU A 179 -16.21 14.23 13.52
CA LEU A 179 -15.05 14.05 14.39
C LEU A 179 -15.16 15.01 15.55
N SER A 180 -14.84 14.52 16.75
CA SER A 180 -14.74 15.33 17.96
C SER A 180 -13.47 14.93 18.71
N ILE A 181 -12.70 15.93 19.14
CA ILE A 181 -11.48 15.74 19.91
C ILE A 181 -11.59 16.61 21.16
N LYS A 182 -11.62 15.97 22.34
CA LYS A 182 -11.71 16.65 23.64
C LYS A 182 -10.52 17.60 23.84
N LEU A 183 -10.73 18.69 24.57
CA LEU A 183 -9.65 19.67 24.83
C LEU A 183 -8.45 19.05 25.56
N SER A 184 -8.67 18.08 26.46
CA SER A 184 -7.58 17.34 27.10
C SER A 184 -6.72 16.57 26.09
N ALA A 185 -7.35 15.88 25.13
CA ALA A 185 -6.67 15.19 24.04
C ALA A 185 -5.92 16.17 23.12
N ARG A 186 -6.53 17.31 22.79
CA ARG A 186 -5.87 18.39 22.00
C ARG A 186 -4.64 18.93 22.69
N ASN A 187 -4.68 19.11 24.02
CA ASN A 187 -3.51 19.54 24.78
C ASN A 187 -2.39 18.50 24.75
N GLN A 188 -2.72 17.20 24.84
CA GLN A 188 -1.72 16.12 24.69
C GLN A 188 -1.10 16.11 23.30
N ILE A 189 -1.93 16.24 22.25
CA ILE A 189 -1.46 16.36 20.86
C ILE A 189 -0.55 17.57 20.72
N TYR A 190 -0.95 18.74 21.23
CA TYR A 190 -0.14 19.95 21.19
C TYR A 190 1.23 19.75 21.86
N GLN A 191 1.26 19.23 23.09
CA GLN A 191 2.51 18.97 23.82
C GLN A 191 3.42 18.00 23.05
N PHE A 192 2.83 16.99 22.42
CA PHE A 192 3.56 16.06 21.58
C PHE A 192 4.13 16.73 20.32
N LEU A 193 3.34 17.53 19.60
CA LEU A 193 3.82 18.25 18.41
C LEU A 193 4.89 19.29 18.77
N GLU A 194 4.75 19.98 19.91
CA GLU A 194 5.75 20.93 20.41
C GLU A 194 7.10 20.23 20.70
N LYS A 195 7.06 19.01 21.26
CA LYS A 195 8.27 18.20 21.48
C LYS A 195 8.99 17.84 20.18
N HIS A 196 8.26 17.71 19.07
CA HIS A 196 8.79 17.42 17.72
C HIS A 196 8.93 18.68 16.86
N ASN A 197 8.84 19.86 17.46
CA ASN A 197 9.00 21.15 16.79
C ASN A 197 10.48 21.54 16.68
N GLU A 198 11.26 20.70 15.99
CA GLU A 198 12.70 20.88 15.83
C GLU A 198 13.06 22.08 14.96
N VAL A 199 14.27 22.61 15.17
CA VAL A 199 14.88 23.64 14.33
C VAL A 199 15.90 22.97 13.41
N PHE A 200 15.77 23.19 12.11
CA PHE A 200 16.71 22.68 11.11
C PHE A 200 17.11 23.77 10.11
N GLN A 201 18.22 23.56 9.41
CA GLN A 201 18.72 24.50 8.41
C GLN A 201 18.10 24.23 7.04
N LYS A 202 17.71 25.32 6.37
CA LYS A 202 17.36 25.35 4.96
C LYS A 202 18.29 26.29 4.21
N THR A 203 18.51 25.96 2.95
CA THR A 203 19.23 26.81 2.00
C THR A 203 18.24 27.42 1.03
N ASP A 204 18.26 28.74 0.85
CA ASP A 204 17.45 29.40 -0.15
C ASP A 204 18.05 29.29 -1.57
N GLU A 205 17.34 29.84 -2.55
CA GLU A 205 17.75 29.85 -3.97
C GLU A 205 19.09 30.57 -4.22
N THR A 206 19.54 31.39 -3.28
CA THR A 206 20.80 32.14 -3.35
C THR A 206 21.97 31.43 -2.66
N GLY A 207 21.72 30.25 -2.07
CA GLY A 207 22.70 29.50 -1.30
C GLY A 207 22.82 29.94 0.16
N TRP A 208 21.93 30.80 0.65
CA TRP A 208 21.94 31.27 2.03
C TRP A 208 21.26 30.29 2.98
N ASN A 209 21.97 29.93 4.04
CA ASN A 209 21.46 29.03 5.08
C ASN A 209 20.70 29.82 6.15
N TYR A 210 19.49 29.39 6.48
CA TYR A 210 18.67 29.93 7.56
C TYR A 210 18.06 28.81 8.39
N ASN A 211 17.81 29.10 9.67
CA ASN A 211 17.14 28.17 10.58
C ASN A 211 15.62 28.31 10.42
N VAL A 212 14.91 27.19 10.33
CA VAL A 212 13.45 27.15 10.30
C VAL A 212 12.93 26.12 11.30
N LYS A 213 11.78 26.39 11.91
CA LYS A 213 11.07 25.42 12.77
C LYS A 213 10.16 24.53 11.96
N THR A 214 10.01 23.28 12.39
CA THR A 214 9.01 22.35 11.84
C THR A 214 7.61 22.98 11.78
N SER A 215 7.18 23.68 12.83
CA SER A 215 5.86 24.33 12.86
C SER A 215 5.70 25.40 11.77
N GLU A 216 6.74 26.20 11.50
CA GLU A 216 6.68 27.25 10.47
C GLU A 216 6.50 26.63 9.08
N GLU A 217 7.21 25.54 8.82
CA GLU A 217 7.08 24.75 7.59
C GLU A 217 5.71 24.08 7.47
N VAL A 218 5.20 23.51 8.56
CA VAL A 218 3.85 22.93 8.62
C VAL A 218 2.80 24.00 8.27
N PHE A 219 2.87 25.19 8.85
CA PHE A 219 1.96 26.29 8.51
C PHE A 219 2.10 26.73 7.05
N ASN A 220 3.32 26.79 6.51
CA ASN A 220 3.54 27.09 5.09
C ASN A 220 2.90 26.04 4.17
N ASN A 221 2.99 24.75 4.54
CA ASN A 221 2.32 23.69 3.80
C ASN A 221 0.79 23.77 3.91
N ILE A 222 0.25 24.04 5.10
CA ILE A 222 -1.20 24.20 5.30
C ILE A 222 -1.75 25.36 4.45
N ARG A 223 -1.03 26.48 4.37
CA ARG A 223 -1.41 27.66 3.57
C ARG A 223 -1.58 27.39 2.08
N GLN A 224 -0.97 26.32 1.55
CA GLN A 224 -1.18 25.88 0.17
C GLN A 224 -2.62 25.38 -0.08
N PHE A 225 -3.33 24.98 0.98
CA PHE A 225 -4.68 24.42 0.91
C PHE A 225 -5.74 25.36 1.48
N TYR A 226 -5.44 26.02 2.60
CA TYR A 226 -6.36 26.96 3.25
C TYR A 226 -5.64 27.87 4.24
N ILE A 227 -6.26 29.02 4.55
CA ILE A 227 -5.74 29.96 5.55
C ILE A 227 -5.90 29.35 6.95
N PRO A 228 -4.80 29.12 7.72
CA PRO A 228 -4.87 28.59 9.07
C PRO A 228 -5.58 29.56 10.01
N LYS A 229 -6.58 29.09 10.75
CA LYS A 229 -7.42 29.92 11.63
C LYS A 229 -7.68 29.24 12.97
N CYS A 230 -8.14 29.97 13.96
CA CYS A 230 -8.63 29.44 15.23
C CYS A 230 -9.72 30.33 15.82
N TYR A 231 -10.48 29.82 16.78
CA TYR A 231 -11.40 30.61 17.59
C TYR A 231 -10.63 31.35 18.69
N ASN A 232 -10.69 32.69 18.67
CA ASN A 232 -10.14 33.51 19.75
C ASN A 232 -11.04 33.49 21.00
N SER A 233 -10.66 34.23 22.04
CA SER A 233 -11.44 34.32 23.29
C SER A 233 -12.83 34.96 23.09
N GLN A 234 -13.01 35.75 22.03
CA GLN A 234 -14.28 36.33 21.60
C GLN A 234 -15.12 35.39 20.72
N ARG A 235 -14.66 34.15 20.48
CA ARG A 235 -15.26 33.15 19.57
C ARG A 235 -15.30 33.56 18.11
N GLU A 236 -14.44 34.48 17.70
CA GLU A 236 -14.26 34.86 16.32
C GLU A 236 -13.23 33.93 15.66
N TYR A 237 -13.47 33.56 14.40
CA TYR A 237 -12.59 32.65 13.66
C TYR A 237 -11.55 33.46 12.87
N VAL A 238 -10.39 33.65 13.49
CA VAL A 238 -9.32 34.55 13.02
C VAL A 238 -8.10 33.76 12.55
N GLU A 239 -7.26 34.37 11.71
CA GLU A 239 -6.01 33.76 11.25
C GLU A 239 -5.04 33.54 12.43
N THR A 240 -4.30 32.44 12.39
CA THR A 240 -3.29 32.12 13.40
C THR A 240 -2.10 31.38 12.78
N ASP A 241 -0.91 31.69 13.27
CA ASP A 241 0.33 30.93 13.06
C ASP A 241 0.83 30.28 14.36
N ASN A 242 0.04 30.37 15.43
CA ASN A 242 0.37 29.79 16.73
C ASN A 242 -0.08 28.33 16.79
N LEU A 243 0.88 27.41 16.95
CA LEU A 243 0.62 25.97 16.99
C LEU A 243 -0.38 25.57 18.08
N LYS A 244 -0.28 26.17 19.27
CA LYS A 244 -1.17 25.86 20.40
C LYS A 244 -2.60 26.26 20.09
N ASP A 245 -2.81 27.46 19.56
CA ASP A 245 -4.14 27.95 19.22
C ASP A 245 -4.75 27.17 18.07
N PHE A 246 -3.94 26.82 17.07
CA PHE A 246 -4.36 25.99 15.96
C PHE A 246 -4.80 24.59 16.40
N VAL A 247 -4.09 23.96 17.35
CA VAL A 247 -4.44 22.61 17.84
C VAL A 247 -5.62 22.66 18.84
N CYS A 248 -5.62 23.60 19.76
CA CYS A 248 -6.58 23.63 20.87
C CYS A 248 -7.91 24.30 20.52
N HIS A 249 -7.91 25.28 19.62
CA HIS A 249 -9.05 26.17 19.37
C HIS A 249 -9.52 26.15 17.91
N ASN A 250 -9.24 25.09 17.14
CA ASN A 250 -9.68 24.96 15.76
C ASN A 250 -10.60 23.74 15.54
N SER A 251 -11.15 23.60 14.34
CA SER A 251 -11.82 22.40 13.85
C SER A 251 -10.97 21.15 14.14
N PRO A 252 -11.57 20.05 14.64
CA PRO A 252 -10.85 18.82 14.90
C PRO A 252 -10.18 18.26 13.63
N TYR A 253 -10.76 18.52 12.45
CA TYR A 253 -10.16 18.13 11.17
C TYR A 253 -8.82 18.83 10.89
N CYS A 254 -8.69 20.11 11.27
CA CYS A 254 -7.42 20.84 11.12
C CYS A 254 -6.36 20.34 12.11
N VAL A 255 -6.75 19.84 13.28
CA VAL A 255 -5.81 19.17 14.20
C VAL A 255 -5.22 17.92 13.57
N ILE A 256 -6.03 17.15 12.85
CA ILE A 256 -5.56 15.99 12.10
C ILE A 256 -4.58 16.41 11.00
N ASP A 257 -4.89 17.48 10.25
CA ASP A 257 -3.96 18.00 9.23
C ASP A 257 -2.60 18.37 9.82
N ALA A 258 -2.57 19.02 10.99
CA ALA A 258 -1.31 19.33 11.68
C ALA A 258 -0.50 18.06 11.99
N ILE A 259 -1.14 17.01 12.51
CA ILE A 259 -0.49 15.73 12.78
C ILE A 259 0.14 15.16 11.51
N GLU A 260 -0.61 15.11 10.41
CA GLU A 260 -0.09 14.53 9.16
C GLU A 260 1.06 15.36 8.56
N PHE A 261 1.00 16.69 8.63
CA PHE A 261 2.09 17.54 8.15
C PHE A 261 3.34 17.43 9.03
N PHE A 262 3.20 17.32 10.35
CA PHE A 262 4.34 17.12 11.24
C PHE A 262 5.06 15.79 10.96
N GLU A 263 4.31 14.73 10.61
CA GLU A 263 4.90 13.43 10.28
C GLU A 263 5.90 13.50 9.12
N LYS A 264 5.67 14.38 8.14
CA LYS A 264 6.62 14.59 7.02
C LYS A 264 8.03 14.98 7.46
N TYR A 265 8.13 15.68 8.58
CA TYR A 265 9.41 16.14 9.13
C TYR A 265 9.96 15.17 10.19
N ASN A 266 9.23 14.11 10.53
CA ASN A 266 9.53 13.19 11.63
C ASN A 266 9.55 11.71 11.21
N GLN A 267 9.58 11.41 9.91
CA GLN A 267 9.49 10.03 9.36
C GLN A 267 10.54 9.04 9.89
N ASN A 268 11.71 9.52 10.34
CA ASN A 268 12.79 8.69 10.87
C ASN A 268 12.73 8.47 12.40
N THR A 269 11.61 8.86 13.04
CA THR A 269 11.40 8.76 14.48
C THR A 269 10.27 7.78 14.81
N ASP A 270 9.94 7.60 16.09
CA ASP A 270 8.79 6.84 16.55
C ASP A 270 7.48 7.66 16.58
N PHE A 271 7.43 8.78 15.84
CA PHE A 271 6.29 9.71 15.78
C PHE A 271 4.97 9.01 15.49
N GLU A 272 4.90 8.17 14.44
CA GLU A 272 3.69 7.42 14.09
C GLU A 272 3.19 6.55 15.26
N ALA A 273 4.11 5.84 15.94
CA ALA A 273 3.76 4.99 17.07
C ALA A 273 3.23 5.81 18.26
N GLN A 274 3.87 6.94 18.57
CA GLN A 274 3.45 7.82 19.66
C GLN A 274 2.11 8.53 19.36
N VAL A 275 1.89 9.02 18.14
CA VAL A 275 0.58 9.57 17.71
C VAL A 275 -0.51 8.52 17.86
N ASN A 276 -0.27 7.31 17.36
CA ASN A 276 -1.23 6.22 17.46
C ASN A 276 -1.54 5.84 18.91
N ALA A 277 -0.57 5.92 19.82
CA ALA A 277 -0.81 5.75 21.25
C ALA A 277 -1.71 6.87 21.82
N ILE A 278 -1.46 8.13 21.48
CA ILE A 278 -2.28 9.28 21.91
C ILE A 278 -3.73 9.14 21.42
N LEU A 279 -3.93 8.79 20.15
CA LEU A 279 -5.27 8.61 19.57
C LEU A 279 -6.04 7.49 20.29
N ARG A 280 -5.39 6.34 20.53
CA ARG A 280 -6.00 5.20 21.25
C ARG A 280 -6.34 5.54 22.70
N LEU A 281 -5.45 6.22 23.43
CA LEU A 281 -5.67 6.61 24.82
C LEU A 281 -6.85 7.58 25.01
N ASN A 282 -7.26 8.26 23.94
CA ASN A 282 -8.36 9.23 23.95
C ASN A 282 -9.61 8.73 23.21
N ASP A 283 -9.71 7.43 22.91
CA ASP A 283 -10.82 6.80 22.19
C ASP A 283 -11.10 7.45 20.82
N ILE A 284 -10.07 7.98 20.16
CA ILE A 284 -10.18 8.56 18.83
C ILE A 284 -9.97 7.43 17.83
N ALA A 285 -11.04 7.10 17.10
CA ALA A 285 -11.08 6.00 16.14
C ALA A 285 -10.39 6.32 14.80
N LEU A 286 -9.15 6.80 14.90
CA LEU A 286 -8.26 7.16 13.81
C LEU A 286 -6.88 6.54 14.08
N LYS A 287 -6.13 6.25 13.02
CA LYS A 287 -4.71 5.85 13.10
C LYS A 287 -3.89 6.65 12.08
N LEU A 288 -2.68 7.05 12.45
CA LEU A 288 -1.67 7.51 11.50
C LEU A 288 -1.00 6.28 10.89
N ASN A 289 -0.91 6.26 9.57
CA ASN A 289 -0.33 5.16 8.80
C ASN A 289 0.32 5.75 7.55
N ASN A 290 1.65 5.60 7.41
CA ASN A 290 2.40 6.07 6.25
C ASN A 290 2.11 7.56 5.93
N GLY A 291 2.13 8.42 6.94
CA GLY A 291 1.92 9.86 6.77
C GLY A 291 0.47 10.32 6.61
N LYS A 292 -0.50 9.41 6.51
CA LYS A 292 -1.93 9.76 6.40
C LYS A 292 -2.73 9.19 7.58
N ILE A 293 -3.71 9.95 8.03
CA ILE A 293 -4.68 9.54 9.04
C ILE A 293 -5.85 8.82 8.36
N GLU A 294 -6.12 7.61 8.84
CA GLU A 294 -7.17 6.71 8.37
C GLU A 294 -8.15 6.39 9.51
N SER A 295 -9.42 6.15 9.18
CA SER A 295 -10.43 5.71 10.15
C SER A 295 -10.19 4.28 10.60
N THR A 296 -10.30 4.00 11.90
CA THR A 296 -10.23 2.63 12.43
C THR A 296 -11.56 1.87 12.30
N PHE A 297 -12.67 2.60 12.08
CA PHE A 297 -14.01 2.02 11.88
C PHE A 297 -14.33 1.70 10.42
N ASN A 298 -13.69 2.40 9.48
CA ASN A 298 -13.82 2.03 8.09
C ASN A 298 -13.09 0.71 7.91
N SER A 299 -13.85 -0.38 7.80
CA SER A 299 -13.42 -1.56 7.07
C SER A 299 -13.30 -1.21 5.59
N GLN A 300 -12.52 -0.18 5.26
CA GLN A 300 -11.88 -0.12 3.97
C GLN A 300 -11.00 -1.36 3.86
N ILE A 301 -10.67 -1.73 2.63
CA ILE A 301 -9.60 -2.66 2.35
C ILE A 301 -8.36 -2.13 3.07
N LYS A 302 -8.07 -2.63 4.29
CA LYS A 302 -6.83 -2.23 4.97
C LYS A 302 -5.70 -2.68 4.05
N THR A 303 -4.70 -1.86 3.84
CA THR A 303 -3.52 -2.18 3.03
C THR A 303 -2.95 -3.56 3.41
N ASN A 304 -2.94 -3.92 4.70
CA ASN A 304 -2.56 -5.24 5.21
C ASN A 304 -3.46 -6.40 4.70
N THR A 305 -4.75 -6.16 4.45
CA THR A 305 -5.68 -7.18 3.90
C THR A 305 -5.38 -7.52 2.44
N LEU A 306 -4.67 -6.64 1.72
CA LEU A 306 -4.27 -6.87 0.32
C LEU A 306 -2.94 -7.59 0.18
N VAL A 307 -2.12 -7.60 1.23
CA VAL A 307 -0.79 -8.23 1.22
C VAL A 307 -0.84 -9.73 0.90
N PRO A 308 -1.81 -10.51 1.41
CA PRO A 308 -1.95 -11.93 1.07
C PRO A 308 -2.32 -12.20 -0.39
N ILE A 309 -2.83 -11.20 -1.13
CA ILE A 309 -3.35 -11.45 -2.48
C ILE A 309 -2.19 -11.58 -3.46
N GLN A 310 -1.96 -12.80 -3.94
CA GLN A 310 -0.98 -13.04 -4.99
C GLN A 310 -1.51 -12.58 -6.36
N GLU A 311 -2.74 -12.97 -6.71
CA GLU A 311 -3.30 -12.66 -8.03
C GLU A 311 -3.45 -11.15 -8.24
N ALA A 312 -2.65 -10.61 -9.16
CA ALA A 312 -2.56 -9.17 -9.34
C ALA A 312 -3.88 -8.55 -9.77
N GLY A 313 -4.65 -9.20 -10.65
CA GLY A 313 -5.93 -8.65 -11.13
C GLY A 313 -6.94 -8.43 -10.01
N LEU A 314 -7.06 -9.36 -9.07
CA LEU A 314 -7.88 -9.21 -7.87
C LEU A 314 -7.38 -8.06 -6.99
N LYS A 315 -6.05 -7.97 -6.78
CA LYS A 315 -5.45 -6.91 -5.98
C LYS A 315 -5.65 -5.53 -6.60
N GLU A 316 -5.48 -5.41 -7.91
CA GLU A 316 -5.69 -4.18 -8.69
C GLU A 316 -7.16 -3.71 -8.59
N LEU A 317 -8.12 -4.60 -8.85
CA LEU A 317 -9.55 -4.28 -8.77
C LEU A 317 -9.95 -3.81 -7.37
N LEU A 318 -9.37 -4.40 -6.33
CA LEU A 318 -9.59 -3.97 -4.95
C LEU A 318 -8.95 -2.61 -4.64
N GLN A 319 -7.75 -2.34 -5.17
CA GLN A 319 -7.11 -1.03 -5.04
C GLN A 319 -7.93 0.06 -5.76
N GLU A 320 -8.36 -0.18 -7.00
CA GLU A 320 -9.23 0.73 -7.74
C GLU A 320 -10.56 0.97 -7.00
N ALA A 321 -11.19 -0.09 -6.50
CA ALA A 321 -12.43 0.01 -5.73
C ALA A 321 -12.26 0.84 -4.45
N ALA A 322 -11.11 0.77 -3.80
CA ALA A 322 -10.79 1.61 -2.63
C ALA A 322 -10.60 3.07 -3.02
N ILE A 323 -9.78 3.35 -4.05
CA ILE A 323 -9.52 4.72 -4.55
C ILE A 323 -10.84 5.41 -4.91
N TYR A 324 -11.68 4.78 -5.74
CA TYR A 324 -12.97 5.37 -6.13
C TYR A 324 -13.94 5.56 -4.96
N TYR A 325 -13.88 4.68 -3.95
CA TYR A 325 -14.70 4.82 -2.76
C TYR A 325 -14.27 6.05 -1.95
N ASP A 326 -12.97 6.26 -1.81
CA ASP A 326 -12.38 7.38 -1.06
C ASP A 326 -12.60 8.72 -1.76
N GLU A 327 -12.58 8.75 -3.09
CA GLU A 327 -12.98 9.91 -3.90
C GLU A 327 -14.50 10.22 -3.83
N GLY A 328 -15.29 9.34 -3.20
CA GLY A 328 -16.74 9.44 -3.11
C GLY A 328 -17.46 9.07 -4.41
N ASN A 329 -16.77 8.42 -5.35
CA ASN A 329 -17.32 7.88 -6.59
C ASN A 329 -17.88 6.47 -6.36
N LEU A 330 -18.90 6.39 -5.49
CA LEU A 330 -19.44 5.14 -4.96
C LEU A 330 -19.98 4.18 -6.03
N LYS A 331 -20.45 4.70 -7.17
CA LYS A 331 -20.95 3.86 -8.26
C LYS A 331 -19.82 3.04 -8.87
N ILE A 332 -18.72 3.70 -9.27
CA ILE A 332 -17.56 3.03 -9.85
C ILE A 332 -16.90 2.13 -8.81
N ALA A 333 -16.82 2.58 -7.55
CA ALA A 333 -16.29 1.77 -6.45
C ALA A 333 -17.02 0.43 -6.29
N VAL A 334 -18.37 0.43 -6.33
CA VAL A 334 -19.19 -0.79 -6.24
C VAL A 334 -19.02 -1.67 -7.48
N GLU A 335 -18.94 -1.09 -8.67
CA GLU A 335 -18.69 -1.83 -9.92
C GLU A 335 -17.35 -2.59 -9.85
N LYS A 336 -16.26 -1.89 -9.52
CA LYS A 336 -14.92 -2.48 -9.36
C LYS A 336 -14.85 -3.53 -8.27
N LEU A 337 -15.54 -3.29 -7.14
CA LEU A 337 -15.62 -4.27 -6.06
C LEU A 337 -16.38 -5.53 -6.48
N TRP A 338 -17.42 -5.40 -7.32
CA TRP A 338 -18.13 -6.56 -7.87
C TRP A 338 -17.30 -7.30 -8.91
N ASP A 339 -16.49 -6.60 -9.71
CA ASP A 339 -15.51 -7.24 -10.59
C ASP A 339 -14.46 -8.02 -9.79
N ALA A 340 -13.99 -7.46 -8.67
CA ALA A 340 -13.12 -8.17 -7.74
C ALA A 340 -13.80 -9.42 -7.15
N PHE A 341 -15.09 -9.34 -6.80
CA PHE A 341 -15.85 -10.50 -6.34
C PHE A 341 -15.97 -11.60 -7.42
N GLU A 342 -16.20 -11.22 -8.67
CA GLU A 342 -16.23 -12.18 -9.79
C GLU A 342 -14.85 -12.80 -10.02
N ARG A 343 -13.78 -12.00 -9.90
CA ARG A 343 -12.39 -12.46 -10.04
C ARG A 343 -11.99 -13.43 -8.93
N LEU A 344 -12.37 -13.13 -7.68
CA LEU A 344 -12.17 -13.99 -6.51
C LEU A 344 -12.79 -15.38 -6.71
N LYS A 345 -14.00 -15.47 -7.27
CA LYS A 345 -14.65 -16.77 -7.57
C LYS A 345 -13.86 -17.62 -8.56
N THR A 346 -12.95 -17.03 -9.32
CA THR A 346 -12.04 -17.69 -10.28
C THR A 346 -10.57 -17.69 -9.84
N TYR A 347 -10.28 -17.43 -8.56
CA TYR A 347 -8.91 -17.32 -8.04
C TYR A 347 -8.04 -18.56 -8.35
N TYR A 348 -8.62 -19.77 -8.29
CA TYR A 348 -7.92 -21.02 -8.58
C TYR A 348 -8.00 -21.48 -10.04
N SER A 349 -8.40 -20.60 -10.98
CA SER A 349 -8.41 -20.92 -12.41
C SER A 349 -7.00 -20.78 -13.05
N PRO A 350 -6.66 -21.57 -14.09
CA PRO A 350 -7.51 -22.54 -14.80
C PRO A 350 -7.59 -23.92 -14.14
N THR A 351 -6.85 -24.16 -13.05
CA THR A 351 -6.78 -25.46 -12.36
C THR A 351 -8.14 -25.94 -11.86
N LEU A 352 -8.97 -25.01 -11.36
CA LEU A 352 -10.35 -25.24 -10.96
C LEU A 352 -11.30 -24.36 -11.77
N ASP A 353 -12.45 -24.93 -12.13
CA ASP A 353 -13.59 -24.16 -12.64
C ASP A 353 -14.16 -23.23 -11.55
N LYS A 354 -14.94 -22.22 -11.96
CA LYS A 354 -15.52 -21.21 -11.06
C LYS A 354 -16.29 -21.81 -9.88
N LYS A 355 -17.04 -22.90 -10.11
CA LYS A 355 -17.88 -23.52 -9.07
C LYS A 355 -17.00 -24.22 -8.03
N LYS A 356 -16.01 -25.00 -8.49
CA LYS A 356 -15.04 -25.68 -7.63
C LYS A 356 -14.14 -24.71 -6.88
N SER A 357 -13.67 -23.65 -7.55
CA SER A 357 -12.89 -22.56 -6.95
C SER A 357 -13.68 -21.90 -5.81
N THR A 358 -14.92 -21.50 -6.06
CA THR A 358 -15.80 -20.91 -5.02
C THR A 358 -16.03 -21.89 -3.86
N SER A 359 -16.29 -23.16 -4.15
CA SER A 359 -16.51 -24.18 -3.12
C SER A 359 -15.27 -24.39 -2.24
N ARG A 360 -14.06 -24.35 -2.83
CA ARG A 360 -12.79 -24.46 -2.09
C ARG A 360 -12.61 -23.30 -1.12
N ILE A 361 -12.84 -22.07 -1.58
CA ILE A 361 -12.77 -20.86 -0.74
C ILE A 361 -13.72 -20.99 0.46
N ILE A 362 -14.98 -21.35 0.21
CA ILE A 362 -16.01 -21.53 1.25
C ILE A 362 -15.61 -22.64 2.24
N ASN A 363 -15.07 -23.76 1.77
CA ASN A 363 -14.63 -24.85 2.63
C ASN A 363 -13.53 -24.42 3.60
N HIS A 364 -12.60 -23.57 3.14
CA HIS A 364 -11.54 -23.04 4.01
C HIS A 364 -12.10 -22.01 5.00
N MET A 365 -12.90 -21.05 4.53
CA MET A 365 -13.54 -20.04 5.39
C MET A 365 -14.41 -20.66 6.49
N SER A 366 -15.11 -21.75 6.18
CA SER A 366 -15.98 -22.44 7.13
C SER A 366 -15.24 -23.31 8.14
N GLY A 367 -13.94 -23.58 7.92
CA GLY A 367 -13.20 -24.59 8.69
C GLY A 367 -13.88 -25.96 8.65
N GLN A 368 -14.55 -26.28 7.53
CA GLN A 368 -15.34 -27.50 7.31
C GLN A 368 -16.50 -27.71 8.32
N LYS A 369 -17.01 -26.62 8.91
CA LYS A 369 -18.17 -26.66 9.81
C LYS A 369 -19.45 -26.35 9.04
N ALA A 370 -20.41 -27.28 9.06
CA ALA A 370 -21.63 -27.20 8.26
C ALA A 370 -22.41 -25.88 8.38
N HIS A 371 -22.57 -25.33 9.60
CA HIS A 371 -23.31 -24.08 9.81
C HIS A 371 -22.61 -22.86 9.18
N PHE A 372 -21.28 -22.81 9.16
CA PHE A 372 -20.54 -21.74 8.49
C PHE A 372 -20.49 -21.97 6.98
N GLN A 373 -20.44 -23.22 6.53
CA GLN A 373 -20.52 -23.55 5.11
C GLN A 373 -21.84 -23.06 4.51
N GLU A 374 -22.98 -23.41 5.12
CA GLU A 374 -24.30 -22.93 4.68
C GLU A 374 -24.40 -21.40 4.69
N LEU A 375 -23.88 -20.76 5.74
CA LEU A 375 -23.85 -19.29 5.85
C LEU A 375 -23.10 -18.65 4.67
N PHE A 376 -21.87 -19.09 4.39
CA PHE A 376 -21.06 -18.50 3.33
C PHE A 376 -21.58 -18.86 1.94
N GLU A 377 -22.07 -20.09 1.72
CA GLU A 377 -22.74 -20.46 0.45
C GLU A 377 -23.91 -19.53 0.14
N LYS A 378 -24.76 -19.26 1.14
CA LYS A 378 -25.88 -18.34 1.00
C LYS A 378 -25.43 -16.92 0.69
N GLU A 379 -24.38 -16.43 1.36
CA GLU A 379 -23.89 -15.06 1.13
C GLU A 379 -23.23 -14.91 -0.25
N PHE A 380 -22.42 -15.88 -0.70
CA PHE A 380 -21.87 -15.88 -2.06
C PHE A 380 -22.96 -15.92 -3.13
N LEU A 381 -24.03 -16.69 -2.90
CA LEU A 381 -25.17 -16.76 -3.80
C LEU A 381 -25.94 -15.43 -3.84
N GLU A 382 -26.24 -14.86 -2.67
CA GLU A 382 -26.98 -13.61 -2.54
C GLU A 382 -26.25 -12.44 -3.21
N LEU A 383 -24.94 -12.30 -2.98
CA LEU A 383 -24.14 -11.27 -3.67
C LEU A 383 -24.08 -11.50 -5.18
N THR A 384 -24.04 -12.76 -5.63
CA THR A 384 -24.12 -13.06 -7.06
C THR A 384 -25.49 -12.62 -7.64
N GLN A 385 -26.58 -12.84 -6.91
CA GLN A 385 -27.91 -12.40 -7.32
C GLN A 385 -28.04 -10.87 -7.33
N ILE A 386 -27.50 -10.18 -6.32
CA ILE A 386 -27.48 -8.71 -6.26
C ILE A 386 -26.77 -8.13 -7.49
N GLY A 387 -25.56 -8.62 -7.81
CA GLY A 387 -24.81 -8.17 -8.99
C GLY A 387 -25.52 -8.41 -10.32
N ASN A 388 -26.36 -9.44 -10.39
CA ASN A 388 -27.14 -9.78 -11.57
C ASN A 388 -28.46 -9.03 -11.68
N ASN A 389 -29.04 -8.54 -10.57
CA ASN A 389 -30.36 -7.93 -10.56
C ASN A 389 -30.31 -6.40 -10.52
N PHE A 390 -29.33 -5.82 -9.81
CA PHE A 390 -29.11 -4.39 -9.77
C PHE A 390 -28.16 -3.94 -10.89
N ARG A 391 -28.28 -2.69 -11.31
CA ARG A 391 -27.44 -2.08 -12.36
C ARG A 391 -26.04 -1.73 -11.85
N ILE A 392 -25.31 -2.74 -11.38
CA ILE A 392 -23.94 -2.64 -10.84
C ILE A 392 -22.90 -2.88 -11.95
N ARG A 393 -23.00 -4.00 -12.68
CA ARG A 393 -22.08 -4.36 -13.78
C ARG A 393 -22.70 -4.31 -15.17
N HIS A 394 -23.97 -4.69 -15.28
CA HIS A 394 -24.66 -4.80 -16.56
C HIS A 394 -25.71 -3.69 -16.66
N HIS A 395 -25.57 -2.83 -17.68
CA HIS A 395 -26.47 -1.69 -17.91
C HIS A 395 -27.71 -2.05 -18.74
N GLU A 396 -28.15 -3.31 -18.68
CA GLU A 396 -29.35 -3.78 -19.37
C GLU A 396 -30.62 -3.11 -18.78
N THR A 397 -31.63 -2.88 -19.63
CA THR A 397 -32.89 -2.20 -19.25
C THR A 397 -33.75 -3.01 -18.28
N THR A 398 -33.42 -4.27 -18.04
CA THR A 398 -34.15 -5.19 -17.15
C THR A 398 -33.66 -5.13 -15.69
N LYS A 399 -32.60 -4.38 -15.41
CA LYS A 399 -31.98 -4.29 -14.07
C LYS A 399 -32.58 -3.17 -13.24
N THR A 400 -32.61 -3.35 -11.92
CA THR A 400 -33.05 -2.31 -10.99
C THR A 400 -31.98 -1.22 -10.86
N ASP A 401 -32.36 0.02 -11.15
CA ASP A 401 -31.48 1.19 -10.97
C ASP A 401 -31.26 1.47 -9.47
N ILE A 402 -30.05 1.93 -9.14
CA ILE A 402 -29.69 2.37 -7.79
C ILE A 402 -29.58 3.90 -7.81
N GLU A 403 -30.59 4.57 -7.24
CA GLU A 403 -30.68 6.04 -7.23
C GLU A 403 -30.05 6.66 -5.97
N ASP A 404 -30.21 6.01 -4.82
CA ASP A 404 -29.68 6.50 -3.54
C ASP A 404 -28.22 6.09 -3.34
N HIS A 405 -27.34 7.08 -3.18
CA HIS A 405 -25.93 6.89 -2.88
C HIS A 405 -25.69 6.04 -1.61
N ARG A 406 -26.61 6.05 -0.64
CA ARG A 406 -26.52 5.22 0.58
C ARG A 406 -26.66 3.73 0.28
N HIS A 407 -27.37 3.37 -0.79
CA HIS A 407 -27.46 1.98 -1.24
C HIS A 407 -26.14 1.50 -1.87
N TYR A 408 -25.44 2.37 -2.62
CA TYR A 408 -24.09 2.03 -3.09
C TYR A 408 -23.14 1.82 -1.91
N ASP A 409 -23.18 2.67 -0.89
CA ASP A 409 -22.39 2.49 0.33
C ASP A 409 -22.68 1.15 1.03
N TYR A 410 -23.96 0.79 1.16
CA TYR A 410 -24.36 -0.51 1.71
C TYR A 410 -23.84 -1.69 0.89
N PHE A 411 -24.03 -1.68 -0.44
CA PHE A 411 -23.57 -2.76 -1.32
C PHE A 411 -22.06 -2.90 -1.29
N TYR A 412 -21.33 -1.78 -1.28
CA TYR A 412 -19.88 -1.76 -1.14
C TYR A 412 -19.45 -2.46 0.15
N LYS A 413 -19.96 -2.02 1.30
CA LYS A 413 -19.58 -2.57 2.62
C LYS A 413 -19.94 -4.05 2.76
N ARG A 414 -21.11 -4.47 2.27
CA ARG A 414 -21.56 -5.86 2.33
C ARG A 414 -20.65 -6.78 1.51
N CYS A 415 -20.39 -6.43 0.25
CA CYS A 415 -19.53 -7.22 -0.62
C CYS A 415 -18.08 -7.25 -0.12
N LEU A 416 -17.58 -6.10 0.32
CA LEU A 416 -16.23 -5.95 0.85
C LEU A 416 -16.02 -6.82 2.10
N SER A 417 -17.02 -6.92 2.98
CA SER A 417 -16.93 -7.77 4.16
C SER A 417 -16.68 -9.23 3.80
N LEU A 418 -17.40 -9.78 2.81
CA LEU A 418 -17.19 -11.16 2.37
C LEU A 418 -15.81 -11.34 1.72
N ILE A 419 -15.43 -10.45 0.80
CA ILE A 419 -14.13 -10.52 0.11
C ILE A 419 -12.97 -10.46 1.11
N SER A 420 -13.02 -9.51 2.05
CA SER A 420 -11.97 -9.28 3.05
C SER A 420 -11.74 -10.49 3.95
N VAL A 421 -12.79 -11.24 4.28
CA VAL A 421 -12.65 -12.52 5.00
C VAL A 421 -12.12 -13.60 4.06
N SER A 422 -12.68 -13.72 2.85
CA SER A 422 -12.29 -14.75 1.87
C SER A 422 -10.79 -14.75 1.57
N ILE A 423 -10.20 -13.57 1.40
CA ILE A 423 -8.77 -13.39 1.09
C ILE A 423 -7.84 -13.99 2.16
N GLN A 424 -8.25 -13.95 3.44
CA GLN A 424 -7.45 -14.48 4.54
C GLN A 424 -7.36 -16.02 4.52
N TYR A 425 -8.21 -16.69 3.76
CA TYR A 425 -8.28 -18.16 3.64
C TYR A 425 -7.84 -18.66 2.26
N LEU A 426 -7.29 -17.79 1.41
CA LEU A 426 -6.74 -18.20 0.12
C LEU A 426 -5.40 -18.91 0.33
N ASP A 427 -5.35 -20.19 -0.05
CA ASP A 427 -4.08 -20.91 -0.11
C ASP A 427 -3.14 -20.21 -1.10
N TYR A 428 -1.90 -19.99 -0.64
CA TYR A 428 -0.79 -19.66 -1.50
C TYR A 428 -0.47 -20.90 -2.35
N ASN A 429 -0.42 -20.76 -3.67
CA ASN A 429 0.04 -21.85 -4.52
C ASN A 429 1.46 -22.24 -4.07
N GLY A 430 1.61 -23.42 -3.47
CA GLY A 430 2.89 -24.12 -3.36
C GLY A 430 3.49 -24.41 -1.98
N VAL A 431 2.73 -24.45 -0.88
CA VAL A 431 3.23 -25.15 0.33
C VAL A 431 2.12 -25.98 0.97
N SER A 432 2.10 -27.26 0.63
CA SER A 432 1.64 -28.35 1.49
C SER A 432 2.66 -29.46 1.41
#